data_AF-A0A813BU01-F1
#
_entry.id   AF-A0A813BU01-F1
#
_cell.length_a   1.000
_cell.length_b   1.000
_cell.length_c   1.000
_cell.angle_alpha   90.00
_cell.angle_beta   90.00
_cell.angle_gamma   90.00
#
_symmetry.space_group_name_H-M   'P 1'
#
loop_
_entity.id
_entity.type
_entity.pdbx_description
1 polymer ?
#
loop_
_entity_poly.entity_id
_entity_poly.type
_entity_poly.pdbx_seq_one_letter_code
_entity_poly.pdbx_strand_id
1 'polypeptide(L)'
;CKHSKSRNPVSRRTGASTAGVGVDSAHTELTAIIAKLKDLSGQELVDAFAKEAQTRSDCGSYAQGGDLGFFGKGEMQKPFEEASYALAVGSMSPIIDTDSGAVKTCRLPGSCYRASDYLVSI
;
A
#
# COMPACT_ATOMS: atom_id res chain seq x y z
N CYS A 1 -6.15 6.65 -5.16
CA CYS A 1 -6.70 8.00 -5.24
C CYS A 1 -6.12 8.89 -4.14
N LYS A 2 -5.01 9.59 -4.43
CA LYS A 2 -4.33 10.44 -3.43
C LYS A 2 -5.30 11.53 -2.95
N HIS A 3 -5.08 12.09 -1.77
CA HIS A 3 -5.97 13.13 -1.21
C HIS A 3 -5.40 14.53 -1.42
N SER A 4 -6.24 15.55 -1.21
CA SER A 4 -5.97 16.96 -1.53
C SER A 4 -4.83 17.61 -0.73
N LYS A 5 -4.27 16.93 0.29
CA LYS A 5 -3.12 17.43 1.07
C LYS A 5 -1.78 16.84 0.59
N SER A 6 -1.80 16.02 -0.47
CA SER A 6 -0.61 15.34 -0.98
C SER A 6 0.34 16.31 -1.71
N ARG A 7 1.64 16.27 -1.36
CA ARG A 7 2.70 17.09 -1.97
C ARG A 7 2.85 16.91 -3.49
N ASN A 8 2.27 15.85 -4.06
CA ASN A 8 2.24 15.61 -5.49
C ASN A 8 0.85 15.09 -5.89
N PRO A 9 -0.07 15.98 -6.29
CA PRO A 9 -1.47 15.66 -6.54
C PRO A 9 -1.69 14.94 -7.87
N VAL A 10 -0.67 14.42 -8.54
CA VAL A 10 -0.81 13.69 -9.81
C VAL A 10 -0.67 12.18 -9.55
N SER A 11 -1.66 11.39 -9.98
CA SER A 11 -1.54 9.93 -10.03
C SER A 11 -0.49 9.56 -11.07
N ARG A 12 0.52 8.77 -10.69
CA ARG A 12 1.54 8.28 -11.65
C ARG A 12 0.99 7.20 -12.60
N ARG A 13 -0.22 6.67 -12.34
CA ARG A 13 -0.87 5.63 -13.13
C ARG A 13 -1.74 6.20 -14.24
N THR A 14 -2.55 7.20 -13.93
CA THR A 14 -3.53 7.79 -14.86
C THR A 14 -3.19 9.21 -15.30
N GLY A 15 -2.15 9.83 -14.72
CA GLY A 15 -1.85 11.25 -14.94
C GLY A 15 -2.94 12.19 -14.40
N ALA A 16 -3.99 11.65 -13.77
CA ALA A 16 -5.13 12.39 -13.28
C ALA A 16 -4.79 13.08 -11.95
N SER A 17 -5.26 14.32 -11.80
CA SER A 17 -5.16 15.05 -10.55
C SER A 17 -6.07 14.41 -9.50
N THR A 18 -5.50 14.12 -8.34
CA THR A 18 -6.09 13.49 -7.17
C THR A 18 -6.43 14.56 -6.12
N ALA A 19 -6.61 15.82 -6.55
CA ALA A 19 -6.95 16.94 -5.67
C ALA A 19 -8.39 16.88 -5.12
N GLY A 20 -9.25 15.99 -5.62
CA GLY A 20 -10.67 15.90 -5.28
C GLY A 20 -11.14 14.60 -4.62
N VAL A 21 -10.26 13.64 -4.36
CA VAL A 21 -10.68 12.38 -3.72
C VAL A 21 -10.53 12.50 -2.21
N GLY A 22 -11.66 12.55 -1.52
CA GLY A 22 -11.71 12.57 -0.06
C GLY A 22 -11.12 11.28 0.53
N VAL A 23 -10.51 11.42 1.71
CA VAL A 23 -9.91 10.31 2.48
C VAL A 23 -10.94 9.17 2.67
N ASP A 24 -12.22 9.51 2.81
CA ASP A 24 -13.33 8.58 2.99
C ASP A 24 -13.52 7.62 1.80
N SER A 25 -13.31 8.10 0.57
CA SER A 25 -13.40 7.25 -0.63
C SER A 25 -12.24 6.25 -0.66
N ALA A 26 -11.04 6.69 -0.28
CA ALA A 26 -9.87 5.81 -0.22
C ALA A 26 -10.05 4.73 0.85
N HIS A 27 -10.63 5.09 2.01
CA HIS A 27 -10.95 4.13 3.08
C HIS A 27 -11.99 3.11 2.64
N THR A 28 -13.00 3.52 1.88
CA THR A 28 -14.03 2.62 1.35
C THR A 28 -13.44 1.61 0.37
N GLU A 29 -12.61 2.06 -0.58
CA GLU A 29 -11.93 1.17 -1.53
C GLU A 29 -10.97 0.20 -0.81
N LEU A 30 -10.15 0.69 0.12
CA LEU A 30 -9.26 -0.16 0.90
C LEU A 30 -10.03 -1.18 1.73
N THR A 31 -11.16 -0.80 2.32
CA THR A 31 -12.02 -1.71 3.08
C THR A 31 -12.60 -2.81 2.19
N ALA A 32 -13.01 -2.47 0.96
CA ALA A 32 -13.47 -3.46 -0.01
C ALA A 32 -12.35 -4.43 -0.42
N ILE A 33 -11.13 -3.94 -0.60
CA ILE A 33 -9.95 -4.78 -0.89
C ILE A 33 -9.67 -5.71 0.30
N ILE A 34 -9.67 -5.19 1.54
CA ILE A 34 -9.49 -6.00 2.76
C ILE A 34 -10.54 -7.10 2.84
N ALA A 35 -11.81 -6.78 2.55
CA ALA A 35 -12.89 -7.75 2.59
C ALA A 35 -12.71 -8.89 1.58
N LYS A 36 -12.05 -8.65 0.44
CA LYS A 36 -11.68 -9.69 -0.54
C LYS A 36 -10.46 -10.50 -0.11
N LEU A 37 -9.49 -9.85 0.52
CA LEU A 37 -8.21 -10.46 0.88
C LEU A 37 -8.23 -11.17 2.23
N LYS A 38 -9.22 -10.89 3.11
CA LYS A 38 -9.33 -11.50 4.44
C LYS A 38 -9.40 -13.02 4.43
N ASP A 39 -9.91 -13.60 3.34
CA ASP A 39 -10.13 -15.04 3.19
C ASP A 39 -8.88 -15.74 2.59
N LEU A 40 -7.88 -14.98 2.18
CA LEU A 40 -6.64 -15.47 1.58
C LEU A 40 -5.49 -15.41 2.60
N SER A 41 -4.53 -16.31 2.47
CA SER A 41 -3.32 -16.30 3.31
C SER A 41 -2.10 -16.80 2.54
N GLY A 42 -0.90 -16.48 3.02
CA GLY A 42 0.33 -16.90 2.37
C GLY A 42 0.53 -16.28 0.99
N GLN A 43 0.98 -17.07 0.02
CA GLN A 43 1.33 -16.59 -1.32
C GLN A 43 0.10 -16.12 -2.13
N GLU A 44 -1.06 -16.73 -1.93
CA GLU A 44 -2.28 -16.33 -2.65
C GLU A 44 -2.74 -14.92 -2.26
N LEU A 45 -2.57 -14.57 -0.98
CA LEU A 45 -2.84 -13.22 -0.50
C LEU A 45 -1.89 -12.21 -1.15
N VAL A 46 -0.61 -12.56 -1.29
CA VAL A 46 0.39 -11.72 -1.97
C VAL A 46 0.01 -11.50 -3.43
N ASP A 47 -0.32 -12.56 -4.16
CA ASP A 47 -0.66 -12.47 -5.58
C ASP A 47 -1.95 -11.67 -5.82
N ALA A 48 -2.95 -11.85 -4.95
CA ALA A 48 -4.20 -11.08 -5.00
C ALA A 48 -3.97 -9.61 -4.63
N PHE A 49 -3.17 -9.34 -3.61
CA PHE A 49 -2.77 -7.98 -3.23
C PHE A 49 -2.00 -7.31 -4.37
N ALA A 50 -1.11 -8.04 -5.05
CA ALA A 50 -0.34 -7.51 -6.16
C ALA A 50 -1.22 -7.09 -7.33
N LYS A 51 -2.25 -7.88 -7.65
CA LYS A 51 -3.25 -7.54 -8.69
C LYS A 51 -4.05 -6.28 -8.32
N GLU A 52 -4.50 -6.17 -7.08
CA GLU A 52 -5.22 -4.98 -6.61
C GLU A 52 -4.27 -3.76 -6.60
N ALA A 53 -3.00 -3.93 -6.24
CA ALA A 53 -1.99 -2.88 -6.30
C ALA A 53 -1.71 -2.39 -7.73
N GLN A 54 -1.61 -3.28 -8.72
CA GLN A 54 -1.45 -2.87 -10.13
C GLN A 54 -2.61 -2.01 -10.63
N THR A 55 -3.83 -2.33 -10.20
CA THR A 55 -5.04 -1.70 -10.72
C THR A 55 -5.43 -0.43 -9.95
N ARG A 56 -5.15 -0.38 -8.65
CA ARG A 56 -5.60 0.69 -7.73
C ARG A 56 -4.50 1.60 -7.21
N SER A 57 -3.25 1.13 -7.13
CA SER A 57 -2.16 1.93 -6.55
C SER A 57 -1.79 3.10 -7.46
N ASP A 58 -1.71 4.30 -6.89
CA ASP A 58 -1.30 5.53 -7.58
C ASP A 58 0.19 5.86 -7.41
N CYS A 59 0.93 5.02 -6.69
CA CYS A 59 2.37 5.12 -6.50
C CYS A 59 3.12 4.33 -7.58
N GLY A 60 4.35 4.74 -7.93
CA GLY A 60 5.16 4.07 -8.97
C GLY A 60 5.44 2.58 -8.75
N SER A 61 5.22 2.07 -7.53
CA SER A 61 5.25 0.64 -7.22
C SER A 61 4.15 -0.15 -7.93
N TYR A 62 3.08 0.49 -8.43
CA TYR A 62 2.02 -0.19 -9.19
C TYR A 62 2.57 -1.02 -10.36
N ALA A 63 3.66 -0.58 -11.00
CA ALA A 63 4.28 -1.27 -12.12
C ALA A 63 4.86 -2.64 -11.74
N GLN A 64 5.27 -2.82 -10.48
CA GLN A 64 5.76 -4.09 -9.91
C GLN A 64 4.67 -4.79 -9.10
N GLY A 65 3.40 -4.41 -9.32
CA GLY A 65 2.27 -4.87 -8.54
C GLY A 65 2.35 -4.52 -7.07
N GLY A 66 2.90 -3.35 -6.74
CA GLY A 66 3.00 -2.87 -5.37
C GLY A 66 4.26 -3.31 -4.65
N ASP A 67 5.08 -4.20 -5.21
CA ASP A 67 6.34 -4.60 -4.58
C ASP A 67 7.28 -3.40 -4.40
N LEU A 68 7.74 -3.19 -3.18
CA LEU A 68 8.75 -2.20 -2.84
C LEU A 68 10.15 -2.82 -2.73
N GLY A 69 10.25 -4.15 -2.77
CA GLY A 69 11.47 -4.87 -2.47
C GLY A 69 11.93 -4.67 -1.02
N PHE A 70 13.18 -5.01 -0.76
CA PHE A 70 13.76 -4.88 0.58
C PHE A 70 14.14 -3.45 0.91
N PHE A 71 13.56 -2.91 1.99
CA PHE A 71 13.94 -1.63 2.55
C PHE A 71 14.37 -1.76 4.02
N GLY A 72 15.23 -0.82 4.42
CA GLY A 72 15.73 -0.60 5.77
C GLY A 72 15.00 0.55 6.46
N LYS A 73 15.33 0.74 7.75
CA LYS A 73 14.82 1.84 8.55
C LYS A 73 15.33 3.18 8.02
N GLY A 74 14.46 4.18 7.93
CA GLY A 74 14.73 5.52 7.42
C GLY A 74 14.56 5.68 5.91
N GLU A 75 14.26 4.62 5.17
CA GLU A 75 14.05 4.69 3.71
C GLU A 75 12.59 5.02 3.33
N MET A 76 11.65 4.80 4.24
CA MET A 76 10.21 5.01 4.02
C MET A 76 9.62 6.05 4.97
N GLN A 77 8.37 6.46 4.72
CA GLN A 77 7.67 7.36 5.63
C GLN A 77 7.49 6.69 6.99
N LYS A 78 7.77 7.43 8.07
CA LYS A 78 7.72 6.92 9.45
C LYS A 78 6.46 6.11 9.81
N PRO A 79 5.22 6.56 9.53
CA PRO A 79 4.02 5.76 9.85
C PRO A 79 3.92 4.46 9.03
N PHE A 80 4.42 4.46 7.79
CA PHE A 80 4.46 3.26 6.96
C PHE A 80 5.51 2.28 7.46
N GLU A 81 6.71 2.77 7.72
CA GLU A 81 7.82 1.96 8.24
C GLU A 81 7.43 1.27 9.55
N GLU A 82 6.90 2.02 10.51
CA GLU A 82 6.51 1.47 11.81
C GLU A 82 5.45 0.37 11.66
N ALA A 83 4.47 0.55 10.78
CA ALA A 83 3.45 -0.46 10.50
C ALA A 83 4.03 -1.71 9.82
N SER A 84 4.87 -1.53 8.80
CA SER A 84 5.58 -2.61 8.10
C SER A 84 6.43 -3.46 9.05
N TYR A 85 7.23 -2.82 9.90
CA TYR A 85 8.10 -3.52 10.84
C TYR A 85 7.32 -4.17 12.00
N ALA A 86 6.19 -3.59 12.42
CA ALA A 86 5.32 -4.16 13.46
C ALA A 86 4.53 -5.38 12.98
N LEU A 87 4.38 -5.57 11.67
CA LEU A 87 3.65 -6.71 11.12
C LEU A 87 4.44 -8.00 11.15
N ALA A 88 3.72 -9.08 11.40
CA ALA A 88 4.20 -10.43 11.15
C ALA A 88 4.29 -10.72 9.65
N VAL A 89 5.22 -11.59 9.29
CA VAL A 89 5.37 -12.10 7.92
C VAL A 89 4.05 -12.73 7.46
N GLY A 90 3.59 -12.38 6.26
CA GLY A 90 2.33 -12.85 5.69
C GLY A 90 1.08 -12.15 6.25
N SER A 91 1.24 -11.08 7.03
CA SER A 91 0.14 -10.29 7.57
C SER A 91 -0.02 -8.95 6.85
N MET A 92 -1.25 -8.42 6.87
CA MET A 92 -1.60 -7.11 6.32
C MET A 92 -1.71 -6.04 7.42
N SER A 93 -1.28 -4.81 7.14
CA SER A 93 -1.38 -3.67 8.07
C SER A 93 -2.82 -3.22 8.25
N PRO A 94 -3.15 -2.39 9.24
CA PRO A 94 -4.33 -1.51 9.16
C PRO A 94 -4.19 -0.49 8.01
N ILE A 95 -5.24 0.30 7.75
CA ILE A 95 -5.15 1.45 6.84
C ILE A 95 -4.23 2.47 7.51
N ILE A 96 -3.17 2.89 6.81
CA ILE A 96 -2.17 3.84 7.29
C ILE A 96 -2.39 5.14 6.53
N ASP A 97 -2.85 6.17 7.22
CA ASP A 97 -2.96 7.50 6.61
C ASP A 97 -1.58 8.15 6.57
N THR A 98 -1.13 8.50 5.38
CA THR A 98 0.16 9.16 5.14
C THR A 98 -0.05 10.48 4.41
N ASP A 99 0.99 11.32 4.39
CA ASP A 99 0.97 12.58 3.63
C ASP A 99 0.75 12.35 2.12
N SER A 100 0.99 11.13 1.62
CA SER A 100 0.80 10.78 0.22
C SER A 100 -0.62 10.34 -0.15
N GLY A 101 -1.40 9.83 0.82
CA GLY A 101 -2.62 9.07 0.56
C GLY A 101 -2.95 8.09 1.70
N ALA A 102 -4.01 7.30 1.52
CA ALA A 102 -4.27 6.16 2.38
C ALA A 102 -3.47 4.96 1.85
N VAL A 103 -2.68 4.36 2.74
CA VAL A 103 -1.70 3.34 2.39
C VAL A 103 -2.03 2.03 3.10
N LYS A 104 -1.86 0.93 2.37
CA LYS A 104 -1.96 -0.42 2.90
C LYS A 104 -0.70 -1.19 2.56
N THR A 105 -0.19 -1.93 3.55
CA THR A 105 1.00 -2.76 3.38
C THR A 105 0.78 -4.22 3.73
N CYS A 106 1.42 -5.12 3.00
CA CYS A 106 1.43 -6.54 3.26
C CYS A 106 2.87 -7.05 3.34
N ARG A 107 3.22 -7.72 4.43
CA ARG A 107 4.58 -8.19 4.67
C ARG A 107 4.86 -9.52 4.01
N LEU A 108 5.93 -9.58 3.22
CA LEU A 108 6.36 -10.80 2.56
C LEU A 108 7.20 -11.71 3.43
N PRO A 109 7.18 -13.04 3.15
CA PRO A 109 8.18 -13.96 3.65
C PRO A 109 9.56 -13.56 3.10
N GLY A 110 10.30 -12.82 3.92
CA GLY A 110 11.61 -12.28 3.61
C GLY A 110 12.53 -12.28 4.83
N SER A 111 13.81 -12.03 4.57
CA SER A 111 14.89 -12.01 5.58
C SER A 111 14.52 -11.22 6.83
N CYS A 112 14.84 -11.77 8.01
CA CYS A 112 14.56 -11.20 9.33
C CYS A 112 15.07 -9.77 9.56
N TYR A 113 16.00 -9.28 8.73
CA TYR A 113 16.63 -7.96 8.88
C TYR A 113 16.13 -6.87 7.93
N ARG A 114 15.34 -7.20 6.91
CA ARG A 114 14.84 -6.24 5.92
C ARG A 114 13.35 -6.43 5.70
N ALA A 115 12.57 -5.35 5.73
CA ALA A 115 11.16 -5.41 5.40
C ALA A 115 11.03 -5.49 3.88
N SER A 116 10.18 -6.40 3.39
CA SER A 116 9.83 -6.48 1.98
C SER A 116 8.33 -6.52 1.93
N ASP A 117 7.75 -5.45 1.40
CA ASP A 117 6.32 -5.28 1.49
C ASP A 117 5.71 -4.85 0.17
N TYR A 118 4.47 -5.26 -0.01
CA TYR A 118 3.61 -4.73 -1.05
C TYR A 118 2.90 -3.48 -0.56
N LEU A 119 2.80 -2.47 -1.43
CA LEU A 119 2.21 -1.16 -1.17
C LEU A 119 1.06 -0.90 -2.12
N VAL A 120 -0.15 -0.78 -1.56
CA VAL A 120 -1.28 -0.14 -2.23
C VAL A 120 -1.41 1.26 -1.66
N SER A 121 -1.19 2.27 -2.50
CA SER A 121 -1.46 3.66 -2.15
C SER A 121 -2.67 4.11 -2.93
N ILE A 122 -3.78 4.33 -2.24
CA ILE A 122 -4.95 4.99 -2.80
C ILE A 122 -4.78 6.46 -2.43
#